data_AF-A0A7V2UCH9-F1
#
_entry.id   AF-A0A7V2UCH9-F1
#
_cell.length_a   1.000
_cell.length_b   1.000
_cell.length_c   1.000
_cell.angle_alpha   90.00
_cell.angle_beta   90.00
_cell.angle_gamma   90.00
#
_symmetry.space_group_name_H-M   'P 1'
#
loop_
_entity.id
_entity.type
_entity.pdbx_description
1 polymer ?
#
loop_
_entity_poly.entity_id
_entity_poly.type
_entity_poly.pdbx_seq_one_letter_code
_entity_poly.pdbx_strand_id
1 'polypeptide(L)'
;MKKVLVGLMALGLMLAFGGVSLGGDDAPAASQLKGDAGCLMCCFKVEKAECAPAVKVGASVFLLKASDKASEDTVKLIASFKGAAKATPVVIKGVIKDKTIIADSAAKVETKKEEGGGCGGCR
;
A
#
# COMPACT_ATOMS: atom_id res chain seq x y z
N MET A 1 17.17 -2.33 61.70
CA MET A 1 16.44 -1.06 61.48
C MET A 1 15.92 -1.04 60.05
N LYS A 2 14.67 -0.58 59.88
CA LYS A 2 13.92 -0.34 58.64
C LYS A 2 14.77 0.16 57.47
N LYS A 3 14.54 -0.39 56.27
CA LYS A 3 13.91 0.33 55.13
C LYS A 3 13.49 -0.65 54.04
N VAL A 4 12.18 -0.67 53.82
CA VAL A 4 11.48 -1.18 52.64
C VAL A 4 11.70 -0.16 51.52
N LEU A 5 12.00 -0.61 50.30
CA LEU A 5 11.54 0.10 49.12
C LEU A 5 11.09 -0.91 48.06
N VAL A 6 9.79 -0.82 47.82
CA VAL A 6 9.00 -1.45 46.77
C VAL A 6 9.32 -0.78 45.44
N GLY A 7 9.48 -1.59 44.39
CA GLY A 7 9.51 -1.18 42.98
C GLY A 7 9.22 -2.43 42.16
N LEU A 8 7.97 -2.88 42.06
CA LEU A 8 6.91 -2.39 41.19
C LEU A 8 7.18 -2.68 39.70
N MET A 9 6.26 -3.46 39.15
CA MET A 9 5.95 -3.67 37.73
C MET A 9 6.59 -4.86 37.03
N ALA A 10 5.87 -5.98 37.15
CA ALA A 10 5.62 -6.87 36.04
C ALA A 10 5.28 -6.08 34.77
N LEU A 11 6.08 -6.28 33.71
CA LEU A 11 5.61 -6.14 32.35
C LEU A 11 5.93 -7.47 31.66
N GLY A 12 4.93 -8.35 31.65
CA GLY A 12 4.89 -9.42 30.69
C GLY A 12 4.69 -8.83 29.30
N LEU A 13 5.38 -9.36 28.30
CA LEU A 13 4.75 -9.52 27.01
C LEU A 13 5.36 -10.72 26.28
N MET A 14 4.43 -11.58 25.87
CA MET A 14 4.59 -12.80 25.10
C MET A 14 5.51 -12.64 23.89
N LEU A 15 6.47 -13.55 23.73
CA LEU A 15 6.95 -13.96 22.41
C LEU A 15 6.40 -15.36 22.17
N ALA A 16 5.11 -15.39 21.81
CA ALA A 16 4.45 -16.59 21.33
C ALA A 16 4.81 -16.85 19.86
N PHE A 17 4.87 -18.13 19.56
CA PHE A 17 5.12 -18.79 18.28
C PHE A 17 4.16 -18.35 17.15
N GLY A 18 4.63 -18.54 15.90
CA GLY A 18 3.79 -18.77 14.71
C GLY A 18 4.04 -17.74 13.59
N GLY A 19 4.48 -18.09 12.39
CA GLY A 19 4.70 -19.39 11.80
C GLY A 19 5.45 -19.23 10.48
N VAL A 20 6.10 -20.32 10.10
CA VAL A 20 6.55 -20.58 8.72
C VAL A 20 5.32 -20.63 7.81
N SER A 21 5.41 -20.04 6.62
CA SER A 21 4.62 -20.44 5.45
C SER A 21 5.54 -20.50 4.24
N LEU A 22 6.26 -21.61 4.14
CA LEU A 22 6.76 -22.17 2.88
C LEU A 22 5.77 -23.27 2.51
N GLY A 23 4.97 -23.04 1.46
CA GLY A 23 4.09 -24.06 0.86
C GLY A 23 2.67 -23.55 0.58
N GLY A 24 2.24 -23.65 -0.69
CA GLY A 24 0.86 -23.42 -1.10
C GLY A 24 0.74 -23.02 -2.56
N ASP A 25 0.83 -24.01 -3.46
CA ASP A 25 0.34 -23.95 -4.83
C ASP A 25 -1.20 -23.95 -4.76
N ASP A 26 -1.78 -22.76 -4.55
CA ASP A 26 -3.23 -22.54 -4.51
C ASP A 26 -3.44 -21.14 -5.11
N ALA A 27 -4.24 -21.05 -6.18
CA ALA A 27 -4.41 -19.88 -7.05
C ALA A 27 -4.34 -18.56 -6.27
N PRO A 28 -3.55 -17.55 -6.69
CA PRO A 28 -3.28 -16.40 -5.83
C PRO A 28 -4.59 -15.69 -5.52
N ALA A 29 -5.08 -15.91 -4.29
CA ALA A 29 -6.16 -15.15 -3.70
C ALA A 29 -5.85 -13.67 -3.91
N ALA A 30 -6.87 -12.90 -4.33
CA ALA A 30 -6.82 -11.48 -4.66
C ALA A 30 -5.86 -10.75 -3.71
N SER A 31 -4.60 -10.63 -4.12
CA SER A 31 -3.52 -10.26 -3.21
C SER A 31 -3.65 -8.77 -3.01
N GLN A 32 -4.08 -8.41 -1.81
CA GLN A 32 -4.24 -7.01 -1.43
C GLN A 32 -2.84 -6.43 -1.21
N LEU A 33 -2.35 -5.69 -2.20
CA LEU A 33 -1.05 -5.03 -2.20
C LEU A 33 -1.21 -3.61 -1.66
N LYS A 34 -0.54 -3.32 -0.55
CA LYS A 34 -0.43 -1.95 -0.04
C LYS A 34 0.88 -1.34 -0.53
N GLY A 35 0.81 -0.14 -1.09
CA GLY A 35 1.97 0.55 -1.63
C GLY A 35 1.68 1.99 -1.98
N ASP A 36 2.66 2.65 -2.58
CA ASP A 36 2.54 4.03 -3.04
C ASP A 36 2.37 4.03 -4.55
N ALA A 37 1.25 4.54 -5.08
CA ALA A 37 0.99 4.65 -6.52
C ALA A 37 1.28 6.04 -7.04
N GLY A 38 1.89 6.13 -8.21
CA GLY A 38 2.25 7.38 -8.86
C GLY A 38 2.76 7.16 -10.27
N CYS A 39 3.29 8.21 -10.89
CA CYS A 39 3.89 8.10 -12.20
C CYS A 39 5.28 7.46 -12.12
N LEU A 40 5.57 6.48 -12.97
CA LEU A 40 6.86 5.79 -13.03
C LEU A 40 8.04 6.75 -13.21
N MET A 41 7.89 7.71 -14.13
CA MET A 41 8.92 8.71 -14.42
C MET A 41 8.93 9.85 -13.40
N CYS A 42 7.75 10.40 -13.04
CA CYS A 42 7.69 11.61 -12.20
C CYS A 42 7.83 11.32 -10.70
N CYS A 43 7.23 10.23 -10.20
CA CYS A 43 7.31 9.85 -8.78
C CYS A 43 8.52 8.98 -8.47
N PHE A 44 8.79 7.97 -9.30
CA PHE A 44 9.84 6.99 -9.03
C PHE A 44 11.15 7.26 -9.76
N LYS A 45 11.22 8.34 -10.55
CA LYS A 45 12.43 8.79 -11.25
C LYS A 45 13.11 7.69 -12.07
N VAL A 46 12.32 6.79 -12.66
CA VAL A 46 12.85 5.76 -13.57
C VAL A 46 13.13 6.44 -14.91
N GLU A 47 14.38 6.83 -15.10
CA GLU A 47 14.85 7.47 -16.34
C GLU A 47 14.65 6.51 -17.53
N LYS A 48 14.13 7.03 -18.64
CA LYS A 48 13.78 6.30 -19.89
C LYS A 48 12.53 5.42 -19.86
N ALA A 49 11.75 5.44 -18.78
CA ALA A 49 10.43 4.82 -18.79
C ALA A 49 9.36 5.74 -19.38
N GLU A 50 8.37 5.16 -20.06
CA GLU A 50 7.18 5.92 -20.49
C GLU A 50 6.44 6.47 -19.25
N CYS A 51 5.75 7.61 -19.42
CA CYS A 51 4.86 8.16 -18.40
C CYS A 51 3.68 7.21 -18.18
N ALA A 52 3.88 6.23 -17.31
CA ALA A 52 2.94 5.17 -16.99
C ALA A 52 2.65 5.16 -15.49
N PRO A 53 1.41 4.84 -15.09
CA PRO A 53 1.09 4.60 -13.69
C PRO A 53 1.86 3.38 -13.18
N ALA A 54 2.42 3.51 -11.99
CA ALA A 54 3.19 2.50 -11.30
C ALA A 54 2.89 2.52 -9.81
N VAL A 55 3.21 1.44 -9.13
CA VAL A 55 3.09 1.33 -7.67
C VAL A 55 4.37 0.76 -7.09
N LYS A 56 4.83 1.36 -6.00
CA LYS A 56 5.93 0.85 -5.20
C LYS A 56 5.37 0.03 -4.06
N VAL A 57 5.70 -1.27 -4.05
CA VAL A 57 5.33 -2.22 -2.99
C VAL A 57 6.63 -2.69 -2.33
N GLY A 58 6.87 -2.23 -1.10
CA GLY A 58 8.14 -2.46 -0.42
C GLY A 58 9.33 -1.83 -1.17
N ALA A 59 10.32 -2.65 -1.52
CA ALA A 59 11.50 -2.22 -2.27
C ALA A 59 11.30 -2.22 -3.80
N SER A 60 10.22 -2.81 -4.30
CA SER A 60 10.00 -3.06 -5.73
C SER A 60 9.00 -2.08 -6.33
N VAL A 61 9.23 -1.67 -7.58
CA VAL A 61 8.30 -0.85 -8.37
C VAL A 61 7.70 -1.71 -9.48
N PHE A 62 6.38 -1.70 -9.57
CA PHE A 62 5.62 -2.44 -10.57
C PHE A 62 4.81 -1.47 -11.43
N LEU A 63 4.66 -1.77 -12.72
CA LEU A 63 3.69 -1.06 -13.55
C LEU A 63 2.28 -1.35 -13.05
N LEU A 64 1.36 -0.39 -13.19
CA LEU A 64 -0.01 -0.55 -12.74
C LEU A 64 -0.96 -0.44 -13.93
N LYS A 65 -1.83 -1.43 -14.11
CA LYS A 65 -2.89 -1.42 -15.13
C LYS A 65 -4.21 -1.84 -14.49
N ALA A 66 -5.31 -1.28 -14.98
CA ALA A 66 -6.63 -1.76 -14.61
C ALA A 66 -6.91 -3.11 -15.32
N SER A 67 -7.54 -4.03 -14.60
CA SER A 67 -8.14 -5.26 -15.13
C SER A 67 -9.34 -4.92 -16.00
N ASP A 68 -9.68 -5.77 -16.98
CA ASP A 68 -10.91 -5.65 -17.77
C ASP A 68 -12.18 -5.76 -16.89
N LYS A 69 -12.04 -6.30 -15.67
CA LYS A 69 -13.11 -6.42 -14.67
C LYS A 69 -13.14 -5.26 -13.67
N ALA A 70 -12.23 -4.30 -13.77
CA ALA A 70 -12.15 -3.19 -12.84
C ALA A 70 -13.32 -2.22 -13.01
N SER A 71 -13.83 -1.69 -11.89
CA SER A 71 -14.84 -0.63 -11.92
C SER A 71 -14.31 0.64 -12.58
N GLU A 72 -15.18 1.44 -13.20
CA GLU A 72 -14.81 2.70 -13.85
C GLU A 72 -14.04 3.64 -12.91
N ASP A 73 -14.41 3.69 -11.62
CA ASP A 73 -13.69 4.45 -10.60
C ASP A 73 -12.23 3.99 -10.42
N THR A 74 -11.97 2.68 -10.47
CA THR A 74 -10.62 2.13 -10.39
C THR A 74 -9.82 2.49 -11.64
N VAL A 75 -10.43 2.41 -12.83
CA VAL A 75 -9.79 2.82 -14.09
C VAL A 75 -9.41 4.29 -14.05
N LYS A 76 -10.35 5.16 -13.64
CA LYS A 76 -10.13 6.61 -13.47
C LYS A 76 -9.05 6.90 -12.44
N LEU A 77 -9.06 6.19 -11.31
CA LEU A 77 -8.06 6.33 -10.27
C LEU A 77 -6.65 5.97 -10.78
N ILE A 78 -6.51 4.83 -11.46
CA ILE A 78 -5.23 4.39 -12.01
C ILE A 78 -4.73 5.36 -13.08
N ALA A 79 -5.63 5.82 -13.96
CA ALA A 79 -5.32 6.82 -14.97
C ALA A 79 -4.84 8.14 -14.34
N SER A 80 -5.39 8.55 -13.19
CA SER A 80 -4.99 9.77 -12.48
C SER A 80 -3.55 9.74 -11.95
N PHE A 81 -2.93 8.57 -11.82
CA PHE A 81 -1.53 8.46 -11.43
C PHE A 81 -0.57 8.71 -12.58
N LYS A 82 -1.02 8.67 -13.84
CA LYS A 82 -0.21 9.04 -14.99
C LYS A 82 0.11 10.53 -14.92
N GLY A 83 1.40 10.88 -14.90
CA GLY A 83 1.85 12.26 -14.75
C GLY A 83 1.73 12.84 -13.33
N ALA A 84 1.31 12.04 -12.33
CA ALA A 84 1.28 12.49 -10.95
C ALA A 84 2.71 12.80 -10.45
N ALA A 85 2.89 13.98 -9.86
CA ALA A 85 4.17 14.42 -9.30
C ALA A 85 4.46 13.86 -7.89
N LYS A 86 3.43 13.34 -7.21
CA LYS A 86 3.52 12.77 -5.86
C LYS A 86 2.90 11.39 -5.82
N ALA A 87 3.57 10.48 -5.12
CA ALA A 87 3.03 9.16 -4.88
C ALA A 87 1.91 9.24 -3.84
N THR A 88 0.86 8.45 -4.05
CA THR A 88 -0.33 8.37 -3.20
C THR A 88 -0.39 6.99 -2.59
N PRO A 89 -0.54 6.85 -1.26
CA PRO A 89 -0.71 5.54 -0.65
C PRO A 89 -2.02 4.92 -1.10
N VAL A 90 -1.94 3.70 -1.63
CA VAL A 90 -3.07 2.96 -2.16
C VAL A 90 -3.04 1.51 -1.69
N VAL A 91 -4.22 0.91 -1.69
CA VAL A 91 -4.42 -0.51 -1.59
C VAL A 91 -4.98 -0.99 -2.92
N ILE A 92 -4.31 -1.96 -3.52
CA ILE A 92 -4.63 -2.50 -4.83
C ILE A 92 -4.92 -3.98 -4.64
N LYS A 93 -6.07 -4.44 -5.13
CA LYS A 93 -6.38 -5.87 -5.25
C LYS A 93 -6.21 -6.26 -6.70
N GLY A 94 -5.43 -7.30 -6.94
CA GLY A 94 -5.16 -7.76 -8.29
C GLY A 94 -4.12 -8.86 -8.33
N VAL A 95 -3.60 -9.10 -9.52
CA VAL A 95 -2.58 -10.12 -9.80
C VAL A 95 -1.33 -9.47 -10.38
N ILE A 96 -0.16 -9.99 -10.01
CA ILE A 96 1.12 -9.55 -10.57
C ILE A 96 1.46 -10.48 -11.75
N LYS A 97 1.62 -9.91 -12.94
CA LYS A 97 2.01 -10.62 -14.16
C LYS A 97 3.06 -9.81 -14.91
N ASP A 98 4.20 -10.42 -15.23
CA ASP A 98 5.28 -9.79 -16.01
C ASP A 98 5.70 -8.40 -15.47
N LYS A 99 5.94 -8.29 -14.16
CA LYS A 99 6.29 -7.03 -13.46
C LYS A 99 5.22 -5.91 -13.54
N THR A 100 4.01 -6.26 -13.94
CA THR A 100 2.84 -5.39 -13.98
C THR A 100 1.77 -5.91 -13.01
N ILE A 101 1.18 -5.03 -12.23
CA ILE A 101 0.01 -5.32 -11.41
C ILE A 101 -1.23 -5.03 -12.24
N ILE A 102 -2.02 -6.07 -12.48
CA ILE A 102 -3.35 -5.98 -13.08
C ILE A 102 -4.35 -5.85 -11.94
N ALA A 103 -4.84 -4.64 -11.72
CA ALA A 103 -5.69 -4.27 -10.59
C ALA A 103 -7.17 -4.47 -10.91
N ASP A 104 -7.84 -5.34 -10.14
CA ASP A 104 -9.30 -5.48 -10.15
C ASP A 104 -9.97 -4.37 -9.32
N SER A 105 -9.32 -3.91 -8.24
CA SER A 105 -9.75 -2.72 -7.51
C SER A 105 -8.56 -1.92 -7.00
N ALA A 106 -8.69 -0.59 -6.95
CA ALA A 106 -7.74 0.27 -6.27
C ALA A 106 -8.48 1.28 -5.39
N ALA A 107 -7.97 1.50 -4.18
CA ALA A 107 -8.50 2.49 -3.25
C ALA A 107 -7.35 3.29 -2.65
N LYS A 108 -7.54 4.61 -2.51
CA LYS A 108 -6.59 5.44 -1.76
C LYS A 108 -6.68 5.05 -0.29
N VAL A 109 -5.54 4.88 0.36
CA VAL A 109 -5.52 4.77 1.82
C VAL A 109 -5.64 6.19 2.33
N GLU A 110 -6.78 6.53 2.90
CA GLU A 110 -6.86 7.70 3.75
C GLU A 110 -5.92 7.45 4.94
N THR A 111 -4.73 8.05 4.89
CA THR A 111 -3.97 8.27 6.12
C THR A 111 -4.88 9.09 7.01
N LYS A 112 -5.49 8.46 8.03
CA LYS A 112 -6.07 9.19 9.15
C LYS A 112 -5.00 10.17 9.58
N LYS A 113 -5.20 11.44 9.22
CA LYS A 113 -4.55 12.56 9.86
C LYS A 113 -4.90 12.36 11.34
N GLU A 114 -3.92 12.05 12.17
CA GLU A 114 -4.10 12.14 13.62
C GLU A 114 -4.81 13.47 13.90
N GLU A 115 -5.82 13.39 14.77
CA GLU A 115 -6.81 14.43 15.04
C GLU A 115 -6.18 15.82 15.15
N GLY A 116 -6.65 16.73 14.30
CA GLY A 116 -6.15 18.09 14.27
C GLY A 116 -6.90 18.93 13.25
N GLY A 117 -8.17 19.22 13.55
CA GLY A 117 -8.90 20.40 13.06
C GLY A 117 -9.26 20.45 11.58
N GLY A 118 -10.55 20.24 11.30
CA GLY A 118 -11.27 20.92 10.22
C GLY A 118 -10.97 20.47 8.79
N CYS A 119 -11.77 19.54 8.26
CA CYS A 119 -12.04 19.49 6.83
C CYS A 119 -13.33 20.28 6.56
N GLY A 120 -13.22 21.60 6.65
CA GLY A 120 -14.27 22.53 6.22
C GLY A 120 -14.08 22.86 4.76
N GLY A 121 -15.05 22.46 3.93
CA GLY A 121 -15.33 23.09 2.64
C GLY A 121 -14.55 22.56 1.45
N CYS A 122 -15.17 21.66 0.68
CA CYS A 122 -15.10 21.78 -0.77
C CYS A 122 -15.92 23.03 -1.14
N ARG A 123 -15.27 24.02 -1.74
CA ARG A 123 -15.92 25.14 -2.44
C ARG A 123 -15.42 25.16 -3.86
#